data_AF-A0ABD0BWV3-F1
#
_entry.id   AF-A0ABD0BWV3-F1
#
_cell.length_a   1.000
_cell.length_b   1.000
_cell.length_c   1.000
_cell.angle_alpha   90.00
_cell.angle_beta   90.00
_cell.angle_gamma   90.00
#
_symmetry.space_group_name_H-M   'P 1'
#
loop_
_entity.id
_entity.type
_entity.pdbx_description
1 polymer ?
#
loop_
_entity_poly.entity_id
_entity_poly.type
_entity_poly.pdbx_seq_one_letter_code
_entity_poly.pdbx_strand_id
1 'polypeptide(L)'
;MRYYARAGSAFAFTAKKKTEEQGVPVMKVCDRCTGRGYARLKFSNVLEGVRTVWDVKKTTAYGQLQPLFELLVEECHRQEGYADSALKSVTM
;
A
#
# COMPACT_ATOMS: atom_id res chain seq x y z
N MET A 1 0.11 -14.63 -17.03
CA MET A 1 0.85 -14.26 -15.81
C MET A 1 0.99 -12.73 -15.76
N ARG A 2 0.48 -12.10 -14.71
CA ARG A 2 0.57 -10.64 -14.47
C ARG A 2 1.83 -10.41 -13.62
N TYR A 3 2.89 -9.88 -14.21
CA TYR A 3 4.13 -9.57 -13.51
C TYR A 3 3.95 -8.24 -12.75
N TYR A 4 3.74 -8.34 -11.45
CA TYR A 4 3.78 -7.23 -10.51
C TYR A 4 5.23 -7.05 -10.06
N ALA A 5 5.77 -5.84 -10.17
CA ALA A 5 7.12 -5.54 -9.67
C ALA A 5 7.03 -4.35 -8.72
N ARG A 6 7.60 -4.53 -7.53
CA ARG A 6 7.54 -3.55 -6.45
C ARG A 6 8.75 -2.62 -6.57
N ALA A 7 8.51 -1.38 -6.99
CA ALA A 7 9.54 -0.33 -7.00
C ALA A 7 9.35 0.53 -5.73
N GLY A 8 9.88 0.05 -4.60
CA GLY A 8 9.76 0.76 -3.30
C GLY A 8 8.38 0.61 -2.62
N SER A 9 7.90 1.68 -1.95
CA SER A 9 6.57 1.76 -1.33
C SER A 9 5.42 1.88 -2.36
N ALA A 10 5.73 2.00 -3.65
CA ALA A 10 4.75 2.10 -4.72
C ALA A 10 4.54 0.77 -5.46
N PHE A 11 3.27 0.38 -5.58
CA PHE A 11 2.85 -0.79 -6.36
C PHE A 11 2.80 -0.43 -7.85
N ALA A 12 3.73 -0.97 -8.62
CA ALA A 12 3.82 -0.77 -10.06
C ALA A 12 3.55 -2.08 -10.83
N PHE A 13 2.93 -1.94 -11.99
CA PHE A 13 2.68 -3.05 -12.90
C PHE A 13 3.51 -2.87 -14.18
N THR A 14 3.99 -3.98 -14.74
CA THR A 14 4.73 -3.96 -16.01
C THR A 14 3.81 -3.55 -17.17
N ALA A 15 4.15 -2.46 -17.86
CA ALA A 15 3.41 -2.03 -19.05
C ALA A 15 3.89 -2.83 -20.26
N LYS A 16 3.16 -3.89 -20.64
CA LYS A 16 3.53 -4.77 -21.77
C LYS A 16 3.85 -4.00 -23.06
N LYS A 17 2.96 -3.09 -23.47
CA LYS A 17 3.13 -2.27 -24.70
C LYS A 17 4.44 -1.48 -24.71
N LYS A 18 4.72 -0.72 -23.64
CA LYS A 18 5.94 0.10 -23.53
C LYS A 18 7.22 -0.73 -23.33
N THR A 19 7.08 -1.93 -22.77
CA THR A 19 8.20 -2.87 -22.59
C THR A 19 8.63 -3.48 -23.92
N GLU A 20 7.69 -3.77 -24.82
CA GLU A 20 7.99 -4.23 -26.19
C GLU A 20 8.62 -3.12 -27.05
N GLU A 21 8.22 -1.87 -26.85
CA GLU A 21 8.77 -0.72 -27.59
C GLU A 21 10.19 -0.32 -27.16
N GLN A 22 10.52 -0.48 -25.88
CA GLN A 22 11.82 -0.04 -25.32
C GLN A 22 12.78 -1.18 -25.02
N GLY A 23 12.35 -2.45 -25.12
CA GLY A 23 13.15 -3.63 -24.78
C GLY A 23 13.52 -3.77 -23.30
N VAL A 24 13.07 -2.83 -22.45
CA VAL A 24 13.34 -2.75 -21.01
C VAL A 24 12.00 -2.72 -20.26
N PRO A 25 11.85 -3.44 -19.13
CA PRO A 25 10.60 -3.46 -18.37
C PRO A 25 10.22 -2.07 -17.85
N VAL A 26 9.24 -1.44 -18.51
CA VAL A 26 8.71 -0.14 -18.09
C VAL A 26 7.64 -0.36 -17.02
N MET A 27 7.99 -0.03 -15.79
CA MET A 27 7.09 -0.07 -14.65
C MET A 27 6.16 1.15 -14.67
N LYS A 28 4.85 0.93 -14.72
CA LYS A 28 3.86 2.00 -14.59
C LYS A 28 3.14 1.91 -13.25
N VAL A 29 2.83 3.07 -12.68
CA VAL A 29 1.95 3.18 -11.52
C VAL A 29 0.54 2.80 -11.94
N CYS A 30 -0.14 2.00 -11.12
CA CYS A 30 -1.52 1.59 -11.35
C CYS A 30 -2.46 2.80 -11.21
N ASP A 31 -3.14 3.21 -12.29
CA ASP A 31 -4.05 4.36 -12.30
C ASP A 31 -5.25 4.17 -11.34
N ARG A 32 -5.70 2.92 -11.17
CA ARG A 32 -6.84 2.55 -10.30
C ARG A 32 -6.54 2.68 -8.82
N CYS A 33 -5.29 2.42 -8.44
CA CYS A 33 -4.86 2.37 -7.05
C CYS A 33 -3.86 3.48 -6.70
N THR A 34 -3.50 4.32 -7.69
CA THR A 34 -2.54 5.42 -7.59
C THR A 34 -1.21 4.98 -6.95
N GLY A 35 -0.81 3.73 -7.20
CA GLY A 35 0.40 3.16 -6.61
C GLY A 35 0.29 2.66 -5.17
N ARG A 36 -0.88 2.73 -4.52
CA ARG A 36 -1.05 2.21 -3.14
C ARG A 36 -1.11 0.68 -3.07
N GLY A 37 -1.78 0.03 -4.02
CA GLY A 37 -1.88 -1.44 -4.04
C GLY A 37 -2.86 -2.07 -3.05
N TYR A 38 -3.53 -1.30 -2.18
CA TYR A 38 -4.56 -1.78 -1.24
C TYR A 38 -5.84 -0.94 -1.29
N ALA A 39 -6.95 -1.52 -0.81
CA ALA A 39 -8.23 -0.83 -0.72
C ALA A 39 -8.22 0.23 0.40
N ARG A 40 -8.72 1.44 0.12
CA ARG A 40 -8.79 2.51 1.13
C ARG A 40 -9.78 2.10 2.22
N LEU A 41 -9.27 1.81 3.42
CA LEU A 41 -10.09 1.58 4.60
C LEU A 41 -10.85 2.87 4.95
N LYS A 42 -12.17 2.74 5.19
CA LYS A 42 -12.99 3.88 5.59
C LYS A 42 -12.64 4.26 7.01
N PHE A 43 -12.09 5.46 7.21
CA PHE A 43 -11.72 5.97 8.53
C PHE A 43 -12.91 5.99 9.51
N SER A 44 -14.14 6.07 9.02
CA SER A 44 -15.36 6.00 9.84
C SER A 44 -15.43 4.72 10.69
N ASN A 45 -15.07 3.56 10.14
CA ASN A 45 -15.13 2.29 10.86
C ASN A 45 -14.01 2.21 11.92
N VAL A 46 -12.84 2.76 11.59
CA VAL A 46 -11.70 2.85 12.51
C VAL A 46 -12.04 3.76 13.68
N LEU A 47 -12.68 4.90 13.41
CA LEU A 47 -13.10 5.85 14.44
C LEU A 47 -14.15 5.25 15.39
N GLU A 48 -15.07 4.43 14.88
CA GLU A 48 -16.04 3.71 15.71
C GLU A 48 -15.35 2.72 16.65
N GLY A 49 -14.38 1.96 16.14
CA GLY A 49 -13.56 1.06 16.96
C GLY A 49 -12.75 1.81 18.03
N VAL A 50 -12.06 2.90 17.67
CA VAL A 50 -11.25 3.70 18.61
C VAL A 50 -12.12 4.29 19.72
N ARG A 51 -13.35 4.71 19.41
CA ARG A 51 -14.30 5.23 20.41
C ARG A 51 -14.69 4.24 21.49
N THR A 52 -14.57 2.93 21.25
CA THR A 52 -14.84 1.92 22.28
C THR A 52 -13.81 1.94 23.41
N VAL A 53 -12.59 2.40 23.13
CA VAL A 53 -11.47 2.44 24.08
C VAL A 53 -11.19 3.86 24.57
N TRP A 54 -11.38 4.86 23.70
CA TRP A 54 -11.13 6.27 23.99
C TRP A 54 -12.18 7.17 23.32
N ASP A 55 -12.95 7.93 24.12
CA ASP A 55 -13.83 8.99 23.63
C ASP A 55 -13.03 10.18 23.05
N VAL A 56 -12.73 10.11 21.75
CA VAL A 56 -12.02 11.15 21.00
C VAL A 56 -13.00 11.98 20.18
N LYS A 57 -12.87 13.32 20.29
CA LYS A 57 -13.62 14.27 19.46
C LYS A 57 -13.33 14.06 17.97
N LYS A 58 -14.35 14.21 17.12
CA LYS A 58 -14.22 14.05 15.66
C LYS A 58 -13.07 14.90 15.09
N THR A 59 -12.94 16.15 15.51
CA THR A 59 -11.88 17.07 15.04
C THR A 59 -10.47 16.53 15.29
N THR A 60 -10.20 16.04 16.49
CA THR A 60 -8.90 15.44 16.84
C THR A 60 -8.67 14.13 16.08
N ALA A 61 -9.72 13.33 15.88
CA ALA A 61 -9.62 12.08 15.15
C ALA A 61 -9.20 12.29 13.69
N TYR A 62 -9.84 13.19 12.96
CA TYR A 62 -9.46 13.47 11.57
C TYR A 62 -8.09 14.19 11.47
N GLY A 63 -7.73 15.00 12.46
CA GLY A 63 -6.46 15.73 12.44
C GLY A 63 -5.23 14.88 12.76
N GLN A 64 -5.33 13.96 13.72
CA GLN A 64 -4.17 13.20 14.23
C GLN A 64 -4.27 11.70 14.02
N LEU A 65 -5.45 11.10 14.25
CA LEU A 65 -5.62 9.65 14.12
C LEU A 65 -5.67 9.19 12.67
N GLN A 66 -6.24 9.98 11.75
CA GLN A 66 -6.28 9.64 10.33
C GLN A 66 -4.87 9.50 9.73
N PRO A 67 -3.97 10.50 9.83
CA PRO A 67 -2.62 10.35 9.27
C PRO A 67 -1.82 9.26 9.98
N LEU A 68 -1.98 9.10 11.31
CA LEU A 68 -1.34 8.00 12.05
C LEU A 68 -1.78 6.63 11.53
N PHE A 69 -3.08 6.47 11.28
CA PHE A 69 -3.63 5.23 10.75
C PHE A 69 -3.12 4.93 9.33
N GLU A 70 -3.05 5.94 8.46
CA GLU A 70 -2.51 5.76 7.11
C GLU A 70 -1.04 5.32 7.13
N LEU A 71 -0.23 5.90 8.02
CA LEU A 71 1.18 5.51 8.23
C LEU A 71 1.32 4.07 8.75
N LEU A 72 0.50 3.66 9.73
CA LEU A 72 0.52 2.30 10.27
C LEU A 72 0.19 1.25 9.19
N VAL A 73 -0.78 1.55 8.32
CA VAL A 73 -1.14 0.67 7.21
C VAL A 73 0.02 0.57 6.21
N GLU A 74 0.66 1.69 5.88
CA GLU A 74 1.83 1.71 5.00
C GLU A 74 2.98 0.86 5.57
N GLU A 75 3.24 0.97 6.87
CA GLU A 75 4.26 0.21 7.58
C GLU A 75 4.00 -1.30 7.55
N CYS A 76 2.77 -1.75 7.82
CA CYS A 76 2.41 -3.16 7.69
C CYS A 76 2.72 -3.70 6.28
N HIS A 77 2.33 -2.96 5.24
CA HIS A 77 2.61 -3.37 3.86
C HIS A 77 4.09 -3.34 3.51
N ARG A 78 4.87 -2.42 4.08
CA ARG A 78 6.33 -2.38 3.94
C ARG A 78 6.96 -3.65 4.52
N GLN A 79 6.52 -4.06 5.71
CA GLN A 79 6.99 -5.28 6.36
C GLN A 79 6.56 -6.55 5.61
N GLU A 80 5.33 -6.63 5.12
CA GLU A 80 4.86 -7.73 4.25
C GLU A 80 5.77 -7.88 3.02
N GLY A 81 6.20 -6.75 2.43
CA GLY A 81 7.14 -6.76 1.31
C GLY A 81 8.49 -7.33 1.64
N TYR A 82 9.03 -6.90 2.78
CA TYR A 82 10.32 -7.40 3.26
C TYR A 82 10.26 -8.91 3.53
N ALA A 83 9.18 -9.38 4.19
CA ALA A 83 8.96 -10.79 4.46
C ALA A 83 8.85 -11.62 3.18
N ASP A 84 8.08 -11.16 2.18
CA ASP A 84 7.95 -11.84 0.88
C ASP A 84 9.29 -11.94 0.14
N SER A 85 10.10 -10.89 0.17
CA SER A 85 11.46 -10.91 -0.37
C SER A 85 12.37 -11.88 0.36
N ALA A 86 12.31 -11.91 1.70
CA ALA A 86 13.10 -12.82 2.52
C ALA A 86 12.71 -14.29 2.29
N LEU A 87 11.42 -14.59 2.16
CA LEU A 87 10.94 -15.94 1.84
C LEU A 87 11.42 -16.40 0.47
N LYS A 88 11.38 -15.52 -0.54
CA LYS A 88 11.89 -15.82 -1.88
C LYS A 88 13.39 -16.07 -1.91
N SER A 89 14.17 -15.40 -1.06
CA SER A 89 15.62 -15.64 -0.99
C SER A 89 15.97 -16.99 -0.35
N VAL A 90 15.13 -17.49 0.57
CA VAL A 90 15.40 -18.75 1.31
C VAL A 90 14.88 -19.99 0.56
N THR A 91 13.97 -19.82 -0.40
CA THR A 91 13.44 -20.93 -1.22
C THR A 91 14.29 -21.21 -2.47
N MET A 92 15.50 -20.65 -2.55
CA MET A 92 16.51 -21.06 -3.54
C MET A 92 17.25 -22.32 -3.11
#